data_AF-A0A3C0VI05-F1
#
_entry.id   AF-A0A3C0VI05-F1
#
_cell.length_a   1.000
_cell.length_b   1.000
_cell.length_c   1.000
_cell.angle_alpha   90.00
_cell.angle_beta   90.00
_cell.angle_gamma   90.00
#
_symmetry.space_group_name_H-M   'P 1'
#
loop_
_entity.id
_entity.type
_entity.pdbx_description
1 polymer ?
#
loop_
_entity_poly.entity_id
_entity_poly.type
_entity_poly.pdbx_seq_one_letter_code
_entity_poly.pdbx_strand_id
1 'polypeptide(L)'
;MKRMKTVRTAFPTGGVARIVLGAALACAAAARAQQDAIVLENPRVRYVISPDAVNLGFIDRATGIDYLRRDAASACALVRRDGKDHAATSVSRAGDRLAIRFGETGVEAILGVESRDSYIRLAVESVTGGEIESLTFLNVPLTLRGRPDEPFGACAFSLNLITRVDQLPALQTELRAACCRKFGIAGAKAAIVGAPIERVLPALKSVLADADEMPHCTVAGPWAREVPFNHGSYLFNFGALTEATVEEWIGAARNLGVTQIDNHGGSPAFFRFGDFALNREKWPEGWETYRRIVRRLHDAGIGSIFHTYAFFIDKQSRYATPVPDGRLDAFRTLTLAAPAAADAREIELAEPVKGMSTITGFFEHNSVVLHAGDELMTFATVAQAPPWRLGGLTRGAFGTRPAAHAKG
;
A
#
# COMPACT_ATOMS: atom_id res chain seq x y z
N MET A 1 -61.76 41.30 59.27
CA MET A 1 -62.82 40.30 59.59
C MET A 1 -62.22 39.10 60.33
N LYS A 2 -63.07 38.13 60.74
CA LYS A 2 -62.77 36.82 61.39
C LYS A 2 -61.51 36.14 60.79
N ARG A 3 -60.60 35.47 61.51
CA ARG A 3 -60.45 35.12 62.96
C ARG A 3 -58.92 35.06 63.28
N MET A 4 -58.42 35.55 64.43
CA MET A 4 -58.11 34.81 65.70
C MET A 4 -57.16 33.58 65.55
N LYS A 5 -56.23 33.23 66.45
CA LYS A 5 -55.60 33.80 67.70
C LYS A 5 -54.55 32.74 68.19
N THR A 6 -53.45 32.93 68.95
CA THR A 6 -52.69 34.06 69.55
C THR A 6 -51.26 33.54 69.93
N VAL A 7 -50.52 34.23 70.83
CA VAL A 7 -49.41 33.76 71.73
C VAL A 7 -48.00 33.92 71.10
N ARG A 8 -47.14 34.89 71.50
CA ARG A 8 -46.34 35.08 72.76
C ARG A 8 -45.30 33.96 73.01
N THR A 9 -44.08 34.14 73.54
CA THR A 9 -43.23 35.31 73.91
C THR A 9 -41.78 34.83 74.16
N ALA A 10 -40.84 35.78 74.29
CA ALA A 10 -39.58 35.72 75.08
C ALA A 10 -38.23 35.61 74.34
N PHE A 11 -37.33 36.52 74.74
CA PHE A 11 -35.86 36.51 74.61
C PHE A 11 -35.25 35.67 75.76
N PRO A 12 -34.00 35.14 75.69
CA PRO A 12 -32.84 35.96 76.06
C PRO A 12 -31.48 35.67 75.38
N THR A 13 -30.65 36.72 75.36
CA THR A 13 -29.18 36.82 75.43
C THR A 13 -28.24 35.61 75.22
N GLY A 14 -27.27 35.81 74.32
CA GLY A 14 -25.83 35.70 74.64
C GLY A 14 -25.13 34.34 74.45
N GLY A 15 -24.00 34.32 73.72
CA GLY A 15 -23.20 33.10 73.54
C GLY A 15 -22.02 33.25 72.56
N VAL A 16 -20.90 33.79 73.05
CA VAL A 16 -19.56 33.94 72.42
C VAL A 16 -19.23 33.00 71.25
N ALA A 17 -18.75 33.58 70.14
CA ALA A 17 -18.26 32.81 68.99
C ALA A 17 -16.93 32.06 69.27
N ARG A 18 -16.81 30.84 68.72
CA ARG A 18 -15.51 30.19 68.46
C ARG A 18 -15.50 29.62 67.05
N ILE A 19 -14.65 30.19 66.20
CA ILE A 19 -14.37 29.68 64.86
C ILE A 19 -13.40 28.50 64.99
N VAL A 20 -13.82 27.33 64.52
CA VAL A 20 -12.93 26.20 64.22
C VAL A 20 -13.33 25.66 62.85
N LEU A 21 -12.88 26.32 61.78
CA LEU A 21 -13.09 25.84 60.41
C LEU A 21 -11.92 24.92 60.03
N GLY A 22 -12.07 23.62 60.30
CA GLY A 22 -11.10 22.61 59.89
C GLY A 22 -11.05 22.48 58.37
N ALA A 23 -9.87 22.65 57.78
CA ALA A 23 -9.67 22.51 56.34
C ALA A 23 -9.69 21.04 55.92
N ALA A 24 -10.86 20.53 55.52
CA ALA A 24 -11.00 19.21 54.93
C ALA A 24 -10.54 19.23 53.46
N LEU A 25 -9.32 18.74 53.18
CA LEU A 25 -8.92 18.45 51.80
C LEU A 25 -9.73 17.26 51.28
N ALA A 26 -10.75 17.53 50.48
CA ALA A 26 -11.45 16.53 49.72
C ALA A 26 -10.58 16.08 48.53
N CYS A 27 -9.73 15.08 48.74
CA CYS A 27 -9.00 14.41 47.67
C CYS A 27 -9.97 13.66 46.75
N ALA A 28 -10.49 14.36 45.73
CA ALA A 28 -11.32 13.79 44.68
C ALA A 28 -10.49 12.89 43.75
N ALA A 29 -10.16 11.69 44.22
CA ALA A 29 -9.63 10.61 43.40
C ALA A 29 -10.68 10.21 42.36
N ALA A 30 -10.58 10.76 41.16
CA ALA A 30 -11.47 10.44 40.06
C ALA A 30 -11.30 8.96 39.67
N ALA A 31 -12.26 8.13 40.07
CA ALA A 31 -12.33 6.73 39.69
C ALA A 31 -12.54 6.62 38.17
N ARG A 32 -11.42 6.51 37.44
CA ARG A 32 -11.41 6.38 35.99
C ARG A 32 -11.99 5.00 35.66
N ALA A 33 -13.19 4.99 35.10
CA ALA A 33 -13.88 3.74 34.77
C ALA A 33 -12.99 2.88 33.87
N GLN A 34 -12.74 1.64 34.30
CA GLN A 34 -11.97 0.67 33.52
C GLN A 34 -12.73 0.41 32.22
N GLN A 35 -12.23 0.89 31.10
CA GLN A 35 -12.77 0.53 29.79
C GLN A 35 -12.30 -0.89 29.46
N ASP A 36 -13.22 -1.73 29.00
CA ASP A 36 -12.89 -3.09 28.58
C ASP A 36 -12.01 -3.07 27.32
N ALA A 37 -11.20 -4.13 27.16
CA ALA A 37 -10.36 -4.29 25.99
C ALA A 37 -11.19 -4.42 24.71
N ILE A 38 -10.76 -3.76 23.64
CA ILE A 38 -11.41 -3.82 22.34
C ILE A 38 -11.07 -5.16 21.68
N VAL A 39 -12.09 -5.97 21.42
CA VAL A 39 -11.96 -7.28 20.76
C VAL A 39 -12.51 -7.21 19.33
N LEU A 40 -11.69 -7.59 18.36
CA LEU A 40 -12.09 -7.85 16.97
C LEU A 40 -11.90 -9.36 16.72
N GLU A 41 -12.98 -10.10 16.43
CA GLU A 41 -12.89 -11.55 16.24
C GLU A 41 -13.78 -12.07 15.12
N ASN A 42 -13.42 -13.23 14.59
CA ASN A 42 -14.25 -14.11 13.79
C ASN A 42 -14.11 -15.56 14.32
N PRO A 43 -14.66 -16.62 13.69
CA PRO A 43 -14.54 -17.98 14.20
C PRO A 43 -13.11 -18.53 14.37
N ARG A 44 -12.09 -17.94 13.73
CA ARG A 44 -10.70 -18.46 13.68
C ARG A 44 -9.72 -17.63 14.48
N VAL A 45 -9.86 -16.30 14.49
CA VAL A 45 -8.88 -15.40 15.11
C VAL A 45 -9.55 -14.37 16.02
N ARG A 46 -8.85 -14.00 17.09
CA ARG A 46 -9.21 -12.93 18.02
C ARG A 46 -8.05 -11.94 18.16
N TYR A 47 -8.24 -10.72 17.68
CA TYR A 47 -7.34 -9.59 17.88
C TYR A 47 -7.86 -8.73 19.04
N VAL A 48 -7.00 -8.40 20.00
CA VAL A 48 -7.34 -7.65 21.22
C VAL A 48 -6.46 -6.41 21.33
N ILE A 49 -7.05 -5.28 21.70
CA ILE A 49 -6.39 -3.97 21.84
C ILE A 49 -6.82 -3.34 23.18
N SER A 50 -5.92 -2.66 23.89
CA SER A 50 -6.26 -1.89 25.10
C SER A 50 -7.05 -0.62 24.75
N PRO A 51 -7.77 -0.02 25.72
CA PRO A 51 -8.36 1.32 25.55
C PRO A 51 -7.31 2.39 25.19
N ASP A 52 -6.06 2.21 25.60
CA ASP A 52 -4.90 3.07 25.28
C ASP A 52 -4.26 2.73 23.91
N ALA A 53 -4.97 2.00 23.04
CA ALA A 53 -4.56 1.61 21.69
C ALA A 53 -3.30 0.70 21.58
N VAL A 54 -2.92 0.00 22.65
CA VAL A 54 -1.82 -0.98 22.65
C VAL A 54 -2.34 -2.37 22.28
N ASN A 55 -1.63 -3.10 21.42
CA ASN A 55 -1.95 -4.49 21.07
C ASN A 55 -1.84 -5.40 22.30
N LEU A 56 -2.89 -6.18 22.58
CA LEU A 56 -2.99 -7.08 23.74
C LEU A 56 -3.03 -8.58 23.38
N GLY A 57 -3.29 -8.95 22.13
CA GLY A 57 -3.15 -10.33 21.64
C GLY A 57 -3.62 -10.51 20.20
N PHE A 58 -3.09 -11.51 19.50
CA PHE A 58 -3.52 -11.96 18.18
C PHE A 58 -3.62 -13.48 18.18
N ILE A 59 -4.77 -13.98 18.63
CA ILE A 59 -4.94 -15.32 19.19
C ILE A 59 -5.65 -16.23 18.19
N ASP A 60 -5.06 -17.39 17.91
CA ASP A 60 -5.78 -18.50 17.27
C ASP A 60 -6.85 -19.04 18.22
N ARG A 61 -8.11 -18.99 17.80
CA ARG A 61 -9.25 -19.44 18.61
C ARG A 61 -9.36 -20.96 18.72
N ALA A 62 -8.72 -21.72 17.84
CA ALA A 62 -8.76 -23.17 17.88
C ALA A 62 -7.80 -23.74 18.93
N THR A 63 -6.59 -23.17 19.06
CA THR A 63 -5.56 -23.63 20.00
C THR A 63 -5.39 -22.76 21.25
N GLY A 64 -5.85 -21.51 21.22
CA GLY A 64 -5.57 -20.51 22.25
C GLY A 64 -4.16 -19.91 22.19
N ILE A 65 -3.36 -20.24 21.17
CA ILE A 65 -2.01 -19.68 20.99
C ILE A 65 -2.11 -18.20 20.58
N ASP A 66 -1.46 -17.34 21.37
CA ASP A 66 -1.27 -15.93 21.04
C ASP A 66 -0.03 -15.75 20.16
N TYR A 67 -0.23 -15.23 18.95
CA TYR A 67 0.82 -14.94 17.99
C TYR A 67 1.28 -13.47 18.01
N LEU A 68 0.76 -12.61 18.89
CA LEU A 68 1.27 -11.25 19.06
C LEU A 68 2.73 -11.26 19.57
N ARG A 69 3.62 -10.49 18.93
CA ARG A 69 4.97 -10.27 19.44
C ARG A 69 4.95 -9.29 20.61
N ARG A 70 5.56 -9.70 21.73
CA ARG A 70 5.56 -8.98 23.02
C ARG A 70 6.96 -8.55 23.48
N ASP A 71 7.90 -8.46 22.55
CA ASP A 71 9.26 -7.95 22.75
C ASP A 71 9.27 -6.45 23.08
N ALA A 72 8.34 -5.70 22.48
CA ALA A 72 8.01 -4.33 22.84
C ALA A 72 6.49 -4.11 22.81
N ALA A 73 6.01 -3.08 23.51
CA ALA A 73 4.64 -2.61 23.35
C ALA A 73 4.46 -2.04 21.93
N SER A 74 3.39 -2.45 21.24
CA SER A 74 3.05 -1.99 19.90
C SER A 74 1.66 -1.34 19.89
N ALA A 75 1.53 -0.17 19.26
CA ALA A 75 0.24 0.46 19.05
C ALA A 75 -0.49 -0.18 17.86
N CYS A 76 -1.82 -0.22 17.90
CA CYS A 76 -2.65 -0.80 16.84
C CYS A 76 -2.65 0.01 15.53
N ALA A 77 -2.28 1.29 15.62
CA ALA A 77 -2.26 2.24 14.50
C ALA A 77 -1.18 3.33 14.71
N LEU A 78 -0.74 3.93 13.61
CA LEU A 78 0.23 5.04 13.55
C LEU A 78 -0.28 6.09 12.55
N VAL A 79 -0.06 7.38 12.82
CA VAL A 79 -0.30 8.46 11.86
C VAL A 79 1.00 9.19 11.57
N ARG A 80 1.27 9.52 10.31
CA ARG A 80 2.44 10.33 9.93
C ARG A 80 2.04 11.78 9.69
N ARG A 81 2.76 12.69 10.31
CA ARG A 81 2.58 14.14 10.18
C ARG A 81 3.91 14.85 10.44
N ASP A 82 4.19 15.91 9.68
CA ASP A 82 5.42 16.71 9.79
C ASP A 82 6.70 15.84 9.77
N GLY A 83 6.71 14.82 8.91
CA GLY A 83 7.77 13.83 8.72
C GLY A 83 7.90 12.76 9.82
N LYS A 84 7.02 12.74 10.83
CA LYS A 84 7.14 11.91 12.04
C LYS A 84 5.93 10.98 12.21
N ASP A 85 6.19 9.77 12.71
CA ASP A 85 5.14 8.83 13.11
C ASP A 85 4.70 9.09 14.55
N HIS A 86 3.39 9.20 14.76
CA HIS A 86 2.75 9.32 16.07
C HIS A 86 1.87 8.09 16.32
N ALA A 87 2.05 7.44 17.47
CA ALA A 87 1.24 6.31 17.89
C ALA A 87 -0.20 6.73 18.22
N ALA A 88 -1.15 5.82 17.98
CA ALA A 88 -2.46 5.91 18.60
C ALA A 88 -2.31 5.87 20.13
N THR A 89 -3.06 6.73 20.83
CA THR A 89 -3.03 6.88 22.30
C THR A 89 -4.34 6.46 22.96
N SER A 90 -5.41 6.28 22.18
CA SER A 90 -6.64 5.64 22.66
C SER A 90 -7.47 5.08 21.51
N VAL A 91 -8.17 3.97 21.75
CA VAL A 91 -9.20 3.44 20.87
C VAL A 91 -10.47 3.16 21.67
N SER A 92 -11.63 3.45 21.08
CA SER A 92 -12.93 3.03 21.58
C SER A 92 -13.77 2.38 20.49
N ARG A 93 -14.67 1.46 20.86
CA ARG A 93 -15.56 0.75 19.94
C ARG A 93 -17.02 1.09 20.21
N ALA A 94 -17.77 1.37 19.16
CA ALA A 94 -19.22 1.54 19.18
C ALA A 94 -19.85 0.72 18.05
N GLY A 95 -20.43 -0.43 18.38
CA GLY A 95 -21.00 -1.35 17.38
C GLY A 95 -19.95 -1.92 16.44
N ASP A 96 -20.07 -1.60 15.15
CA ASP A 96 -19.14 -1.92 14.07
C ASP A 96 -17.99 -0.90 13.92
N ARG A 97 -18.03 0.26 14.60
CA ARG A 97 -17.04 1.33 14.44
C ARG A 97 -15.98 1.38 15.53
N LEU A 98 -14.75 1.69 15.13
CA LEU A 98 -13.62 2.05 16.00
C LEU A 98 -13.29 3.54 15.82
N ALA A 99 -13.22 4.28 16.93
CA ALA A 99 -12.63 5.62 16.95
C ALA A 99 -11.22 5.53 17.55
N ILE A 100 -10.21 5.88 16.76
CA ILE A 100 -8.78 5.82 17.12
C ILE A 100 -8.23 7.25 17.18
N ARG A 101 -7.59 7.62 18.29
CA ARG A 101 -7.04 8.98 18.51
C ARG A 101 -5.53 8.96 18.63
N PHE A 102 -4.88 10.00 18.14
CA PHE A 102 -3.43 10.15 18.08
C PHE A 102 -2.92 11.29 18.99
N GLY A 103 -3.46 11.34 20.22
CA GLY A 103 -3.03 12.22 21.30
C GLY A 103 -2.85 13.69 20.91
N GLU A 104 -1.65 14.21 21.16
CA GLU A 104 -1.26 15.62 20.98
C GLU A 104 -1.37 16.12 19.53
N THR A 105 -1.46 15.23 18.53
CA THR A 105 -1.68 15.64 17.13
C THR A 105 -3.08 16.21 16.88
N GLY A 106 -4.03 15.94 17.77
CA GLY A 106 -5.45 16.24 17.60
C GLY A 106 -6.20 15.34 16.61
N VAL A 107 -5.51 14.39 15.96
CA VAL A 107 -6.10 13.55 14.89
C VAL A 107 -6.96 12.43 15.47
N GLU A 108 -8.13 12.23 14.87
CA GLU A 108 -9.02 11.07 15.09
C GLU A 108 -9.33 10.38 13.76
N ALA A 109 -9.22 9.06 13.73
CA ALA A 109 -9.60 8.22 12.59
C ALA A 109 -10.76 7.29 12.99
N ILE A 110 -11.77 7.18 12.13
CA ILE A 110 -12.89 6.25 12.29
C ILE A 110 -12.71 5.08 11.32
N LEU A 111 -12.70 3.85 11.85
CA LEU A 111 -12.67 2.63 11.06
C LEU A 111 -14.00 1.86 11.22
N GLY A 112 -14.60 1.44 10.10
CA GLY A 112 -15.63 0.40 10.09
C GLY A 112 -14.99 -0.99 10.17
N VAL A 113 -15.62 -1.89 10.92
CA VAL A 113 -15.17 -3.27 11.17
C VAL A 113 -16.27 -4.27 10.82
N GLU A 114 -15.98 -5.15 9.87
CA GLU A 114 -16.91 -6.21 9.43
C GLU A 114 -16.26 -7.59 9.66
N SER A 115 -16.74 -8.34 10.63
CA SER A 115 -16.29 -9.72 10.91
C SER A 115 -16.99 -10.72 9.97
N ARG A 116 -16.22 -11.54 9.25
CA ARG A 116 -16.69 -12.64 8.39
C ARG A 116 -15.98 -13.95 8.73
N ASP A 117 -16.58 -15.09 8.40
CA ASP A 117 -16.08 -16.43 8.78
C ASP A 117 -14.63 -16.73 8.38
N SER A 118 -14.14 -16.10 7.30
CA SER A 118 -12.76 -16.26 6.81
C SER A 118 -11.82 -15.12 7.19
N TYR A 119 -12.31 -13.91 7.48
CA TYR A 119 -11.48 -12.72 7.70
C TYR A 119 -12.23 -11.59 8.44
N ILE A 120 -11.52 -10.57 8.91
CA ILE A 120 -12.12 -9.34 9.45
C ILE A 120 -11.75 -8.19 8.50
N ARG A 121 -12.72 -7.50 7.91
CA ARG A 121 -12.48 -6.30 7.10
C ARG A 121 -12.35 -5.08 8.02
N LEU A 122 -11.34 -4.27 7.78
CA LEU A 122 -11.22 -2.89 8.25
C LEU A 122 -11.40 -1.94 7.07
N ALA A 123 -12.13 -0.84 7.26
CA ALA A 123 -12.28 0.23 6.28
C ALA A 123 -12.14 1.60 6.96
N VAL A 124 -11.28 2.48 6.44
CA VAL A 124 -11.15 3.87 6.91
C VAL A 124 -12.36 4.67 6.44
N GLU A 125 -13.28 5.01 7.35
CA GLU A 125 -14.46 5.81 7.00
C GLU A 125 -14.13 7.30 6.90
N SER A 126 -13.36 7.82 7.87
CA SER A 126 -12.99 9.24 7.94
C SER A 126 -11.75 9.47 8.79
N VAL A 127 -11.06 10.58 8.54
CA VAL A 127 -10.03 11.14 9.42
C VAL A 127 -10.35 12.62 9.65
N THR A 128 -10.21 13.09 10.89
CA THR A 128 -10.43 14.50 11.29
C THR A 128 -9.29 14.98 12.20
N GLY A 129 -9.25 16.28 12.51
CA GLY A 129 -8.27 16.86 13.45
C GLY A 129 -6.98 17.41 12.81
N GLY A 130 -6.75 17.20 11.51
CA GLY A 130 -5.68 17.85 10.77
C GLY A 130 -5.33 17.16 9.45
N GLU A 131 -4.50 17.82 8.65
CA GLU A 131 -3.82 17.21 7.50
C GLU A 131 -2.78 16.19 7.99
N ILE A 132 -2.66 15.07 7.28
CA ILE A 132 -1.72 13.97 7.58
C ILE A 132 -1.08 13.45 6.28
N GLU A 133 0.13 12.92 6.38
CA GLU A 133 0.83 12.31 5.24
C GLU A 133 0.32 10.90 4.97
N SER A 134 0.16 10.10 6.03
CA SER A 134 -0.31 8.72 5.97
C SER A 134 -0.95 8.27 7.28
N LEU A 135 -1.78 7.23 7.19
CA LEU A 135 -2.38 6.51 8.30
C LEU A 135 -2.07 5.02 8.14
N THR A 136 -1.33 4.44 9.09
CA THR A 136 -1.27 2.99 9.29
C THR A 136 -2.43 2.60 10.18
N PHE A 137 -3.49 2.04 9.61
CA PHE A 137 -4.75 1.72 10.32
C PHE A 137 -4.82 0.29 10.85
N LEU A 138 -3.81 -0.54 10.52
CA LEU A 138 -3.57 -1.85 11.09
C LEU A 138 -2.06 -2.02 11.31
N ASN A 139 -1.65 -2.36 12.52
CA ASN A 139 -0.25 -2.55 12.90
C ASN A 139 -0.13 -3.63 13.99
N VAL A 140 0.08 -4.89 13.61
CA VAL A 140 0.17 -6.04 14.54
C VAL A 140 1.44 -6.86 14.27
N PRO A 141 2.53 -6.70 15.06
CA PRO A 141 3.73 -7.51 14.92
C PRO A 141 3.48 -8.93 15.45
N LEU A 142 3.93 -9.96 14.73
CA LEU A 142 3.69 -11.36 15.09
C LEU A 142 4.97 -12.11 15.49
N THR A 143 4.78 -13.25 16.17
CA THR A 143 5.80 -14.26 16.46
C THR A 143 6.01 -15.26 15.32
N LEU A 144 5.14 -15.23 14.30
CA LEU A 144 5.27 -16.03 13.08
C LEU A 144 6.53 -15.67 12.29
N ARG A 145 7.08 -16.65 11.58
CA ARG A 145 8.19 -16.53 10.61
C ARG A 145 7.70 -16.21 9.18
N GLY A 146 6.40 -16.29 8.94
CA GLY A 146 5.77 -16.08 7.62
C GLY A 146 5.99 -17.27 6.68
N ARG A 147 5.98 -18.51 7.18
CA ARG A 147 6.38 -19.69 6.39
C ARG A 147 5.34 -20.81 6.32
N PRO A 148 5.31 -21.62 5.24
CA PRO A 148 4.40 -22.77 5.12
C PRO A 148 4.66 -23.93 6.09
N ASP A 149 5.79 -23.95 6.81
CA ASP A 149 6.08 -24.93 7.88
C ASP A 149 5.42 -24.60 9.23
N GLU A 150 4.77 -23.44 9.34
CA GLU A 150 4.10 -23.00 10.57
C GLU A 150 2.64 -23.51 10.62
N PRO A 151 2.11 -23.88 11.80
CA PRO A 151 0.76 -24.44 11.91
C PRO A 151 -0.35 -23.42 11.63
N PHE A 152 -0.04 -22.13 11.74
CA PHE A 152 -0.95 -21.01 11.59
C PHE A 152 -0.31 -19.94 10.69
N GLY A 153 -1.11 -19.34 9.81
CA GLY A 153 -0.68 -18.26 8.93
C GLY A 153 -1.59 -17.05 9.05
N ALA A 154 -1.01 -15.86 8.92
CA ALA A 154 -1.73 -14.60 9.00
C ALA A 154 -1.35 -13.65 7.86
N CYS A 155 -2.31 -12.82 7.44
CA CYS A 155 -2.18 -11.89 6.32
C CYS A 155 -3.07 -10.66 6.53
N ALA A 156 -2.47 -9.47 6.46
CA ALA A 156 -3.15 -8.26 6.06
C ALA A 156 -3.19 -8.24 4.53
N PHE A 157 -4.38 -8.18 3.93
CA PHE A 157 -4.58 -8.20 2.49
C PHE A 157 -5.26 -6.90 2.05
N SER A 158 -4.67 -6.13 1.12
CA SER A 158 -5.28 -4.90 0.61
C SER A 158 -6.51 -5.20 -0.25
N LEU A 159 -7.56 -4.40 -0.09
CA LEU A 159 -8.83 -4.59 -0.80
C LEU A 159 -9.11 -3.50 -1.84
N ASN A 160 -8.23 -2.50 -1.97
CA ASN A 160 -8.27 -1.51 -3.04
C ASN A 160 -6.89 -0.83 -3.25
N LEU A 161 -6.76 -0.12 -4.37
CA LEU A 161 -5.50 0.48 -4.83
C LEU A 161 -4.91 1.55 -3.90
N ILE A 162 -5.73 2.17 -3.04
CA ILE A 162 -5.27 3.19 -2.07
C ILE A 162 -4.75 2.58 -0.77
N THR A 163 -4.92 1.27 -0.57
CA THR A 163 -4.40 0.53 0.59
C THR A 163 -3.05 -0.10 0.28
N ARG A 164 -2.03 0.37 1.00
CA ARG A 164 -0.68 -0.17 1.01
C ARG A 164 -0.56 -1.28 2.06
N VAL A 165 -0.12 -2.46 1.62
CA VAL A 165 0.42 -3.54 2.45
C VAL A 165 1.81 -3.85 1.91
N ASP A 166 2.84 -3.69 2.74
CA ASP A 166 4.24 -3.82 2.29
C ASP A 166 4.77 -5.26 2.32
N GLN A 167 4.32 -6.10 3.25
CA GLN A 167 4.89 -7.44 3.41
C GLN A 167 4.32 -8.43 2.39
N LEU A 168 5.19 -8.89 1.51
CA LEU A 168 4.98 -10.02 0.59
C LEU A 168 5.99 -11.14 0.92
N PRO A 169 5.65 -12.43 0.75
CA PRO A 169 4.38 -12.97 0.26
C PRO A 169 3.26 -12.90 1.32
N ALA A 170 2.09 -13.50 1.03
CA ALA A 170 0.89 -13.41 1.86
C ALA A 170 1.00 -14.03 3.27
N LEU A 171 2.02 -14.84 3.58
CA LEU A 171 2.32 -15.28 4.94
C LEU A 171 3.22 -14.24 5.62
N GLN A 172 2.68 -13.52 6.59
CA GLN A 172 3.30 -12.31 7.13
C GLN A 172 3.79 -12.49 8.58
N THR A 173 4.82 -11.72 8.92
CA THR A 173 5.40 -11.57 10.27
C THR A 173 4.91 -10.30 10.96
N GLU A 174 4.28 -9.39 10.22
CA GLU A 174 3.68 -8.15 10.69
C GLU A 174 2.42 -7.86 9.85
N LEU A 175 1.26 -7.81 10.50
CA LEU A 175 0.01 -7.43 9.82
C LEU A 175 -0.04 -5.91 9.78
N ARG A 176 0.33 -5.35 8.62
CA ARG A 176 0.38 -3.90 8.43
C ARG A 176 -0.40 -3.47 7.20
N ALA A 177 -1.34 -2.55 7.40
CA ALA A 177 -2.06 -1.88 6.33
C ALA A 177 -2.09 -0.37 6.57
N ALA A 178 -1.85 0.39 5.51
CA ALA A 178 -1.76 1.84 5.54
C ALA A 178 -2.38 2.48 4.29
N CYS A 179 -2.63 3.79 4.36
CA CYS A 179 -3.02 4.63 3.22
C CYS A 179 -2.31 6.00 3.32
N CYS A 180 -2.20 6.75 2.23
CA CYS A 180 -1.48 8.02 2.21
C CYS A 180 -2.09 9.07 1.28
N ARG A 181 -1.88 10.35 1.63
CA ARG A 181 -2.54 11.49 1.00
C ARG A 181 -2.34 11.60 -0.52
N LYS A 182 -1.27 11.04 -1.08
CA LYS A 182 -1.01 10.98 -2.55
C LYS A 182 -2.07 10.15 -3.31
N PHE A 183 -2.63 9.12 -2.67
CA PHE A 183 -3.54 8.16 -3.31
C PHE A 183 -4.96 8.20 -2.74
N GLY A 184 -5.10 8.47 -1.44
CA GLY A 184 -6.38 8.46 -0.72
C GLY A 184 -6.20 8.00 0.71
N ILE A 185 -7.15 8.35 1.59
CA ILE A 185 -7.13 7.96 3.02
C ILE A 185 -8.49 7.39 3.42
N ALA A 186 -9.55 8.20 3.34
CA ALA A 186 -10.91 7.67 3.44
C ALA A 186 -11.20 6.69 2.29
N GLY A 187 -11.93 5.61 2.60
CA GLY A 187 -12.18 4.50 1.68
C GLY A 187 -11.11 3.41 1.67
N ALA A 188 -9.96 3.57 2.35
CA ALA A 188 -8.92 2.53 2.37
C ALA A 188 -9.40 1.28 3.13
N LYS A 189 -9.28 0.10 2.51
CA LYS A 189 -9.82 -1.19 3.00
C LYS A 189 -8.74 -2.27 3.07
N ALA A 190 -8.71 -3.03 4.17
CA ALA A 190 -7.89 -4.25 4.29
C ALA A 190 -8.67 -5.40 4.94
N ALA A 191 -8.31 -6.64 4.60
CA ALA A 191 -8.78 -7.85 5.28
C ALA A 191 -7.68 -8.41 6.20
N ILE A 192 -8.04 -8.70 7.45
CA ILE A 192 -7.24 -9.47 8.41
C ILE A 192 -7.62 -10.94 8.26
N VAL A 193 -6.72 -11.75 7.73
CA VAL A 193 -6.79 -13.22 7.75
C VAL A 193 -5.89 -13.74 8.87
N GLY A 194 -6.42 -14.63 9.70
CA GLY A 194 -5.66 -15.49 10.58
C GLY A 194 -6.32 -16.87 10.60
N ALA A 195 -5.58 -17.93 10.26
CA ALA A 195 -6.12 -19.28 10.18
C ALA A 195 -5.03 -20.35 10.27
N PRO A 196 -5.39 -21.60 10.63
CA PRO A 196 -4.56 -22.78 10.36
C PRO A 196 -4.05 -22.80 8.91
N ILE A 197 -2.81 -23.24 8.71
CA ILE A 197 -2.08 -23.03 7.44
C ILE A 197 -2.81 -23.60 6.20
N GLU A 198 -3.52 -24.72 6.34
CA GLU A 198 -4.31 -25.33 5.27
C GLU A 198 -5.60 -24.56 4.93
N ARG A 199 -6.02 -23.63 5.81
CA ARG A 199 -7.18 -22.73 5.62
C ARG A 199 -6.82 -21.33 5.14
N VAL A 200 -5.54 -20.96 5.11
CA VAL A 200 -5.10 -19.63 4.62
C VAL A 200 -5.49 -19.42 3.15
N LEU A 201 -5.20 -20.38 2.26
CA LEU A 201 -5.58 -20.27 0.84
C LEU A 201 -7.12 -20.21 0.65
N PRO A 202 -7.95 -21.10 1.25
CA PRO A 202 -9.41 -20.92 1.28
C PRO A 202 -9.88 -19.56 1.80
N ALA A 203 -9.24 -19.01 2.85
CA ALA A 203 -9.59 -17.69 3.39
C ALA A 203 -9.31 -16.56 2.40
N LEU A 204 -8.13 -16.57 1.76
CA LEU A 204 -7.75 -15.58 0.74
C LEU A 204 -8.65 -15.66 -0.51
N LYS A 205 -9.15 -16.85 -0.86
CA LYS A 205 -10.20 -16.99 -1.89
C LYS A 205 -11.51 -16.32 -1.48
N SER A 206 -11.96 -16.48 -0.22
CA SER A 206 -13.13 -15.75 0.29
C SER A 206 -12.92 -14.24 0.19
N VAL A 207 -11.77 -13.75 0.67
CA VAL A 207 -11.38 -12.33 0.64
C VAL A 207 -11.47 -11.74 -0.77
N LEU A 208 -10.97 -12.44 -1.78
CA LEU A 208 -10.97 -11.98 -3.18
C LEU A 208 -12.31 -12.19 -3.91
N ALA A 209 -13.16 -13.11 -3.47
CA ALA A 209 -14.52 -13.25 -3.98
C ALA A 209 -15.48 -12.19 -3.39
N ASP A 210 -15.21 -11.75 -2.16
CA ASP A 210 -15.93 -10.69 -1.43
C ASP A 210 -15.39 -9.27 -1.69
N ALA A 211 -14.39 -9.12 -2.55
CA ALA A 211 -13.73 -7.86 -2.85
C ALA A 211 -14.44 -7.10 -3.98
N ASP A 212 -14.76 -5.84 -3.73
CA ASP A 212 -15.49 -4.93 -4.62
C ASP A 212 -14.57 -4.13 -5.56
N GLU A 213 -13.32 -3.90 -5.16
CA GLU A 213 -12.34 -3.10 -5.92
C GLU A 213 -11.10 -3.90 -6.39
N MET A 214 -11.02 -5.21 -6.14
CA MET A 214 -9.87 -6.05 -6.52
C MET A 214 -10.13 -6.86 -7.80
N PRO A 215 -9.10 -7.11 -8.65
CA PRO A 215 -9.24 -7.99 -9.81
C PRO A 215 -9.52 -9.45 -9.40
N HIS A 216 -10.74 -9.93 -9.67
CA HIS A 216 -11.14 -11.32 -9.42
C HIS A 216 -10.53 -12.28 -10.46
N CYS A 217 -9.32 -12.79 -10.18
CA CYS A 217 -8.55 -13.65 -11.07
C CYS A 217 -8.38 -15.07 -10.51
N THR A 218 -9.30 -15.98 -10.86
CA THR A 218 -9.33 -17.37 -10.38
C THR A 218 -8.29 -18.31 -11.00
N VAL A 219 -7.46 -17.82 -11.93
CA VAL A 219 -6.31 -18.56 -12.47
C VAL A 219 -4.98 -18.24 -11.75
N ALA A 220 -4.99 -17.30 -10.80
CA ALA A 220 -3.79 -16.81 -10.11
C ALA A 220 -3.99 -16.71 -8.59
N GLY A 221 -3.04 -16.08 -7.89
CA GLY A 221 -3.14 -15.81 -6.45
C GLY A 221 -3.42 -17.07 -5.62
N PRO A 222 -4.42 -17.07 -4.72
CA PRO A 222 -4.70 -18.22 -3.86
C PRO A 222 -5.35 -19.42 -4.59
N TRP A 223 -5.75 -19.27 -5.85
CA TRP A 223 -6.15 -20.39 -6.72
C TRP A 223 -4.98 -21.02 -7.47
N ALA A 224 -3.83 -20.34 -7.58
CA ALA A 224 -2.77 -20.69 -8.55
C ALA A 224 -2.28 -22.14 -8.48
N ARG A 225 -2.27 -22.75 -7.28
CA ARG A 225 -1.86 -24.15 -7.07
C ARG A 225 -2.80 -25.17 -7.73
N GLU A 226 -4.08 -24.85 -7.85
CA GLU A 226 -5.13 -25.76 -8.36
C GLU A 226 -5.34 -25.66 -9.87
N VAL A 227 -4.61 -24.75 -10.53
CA VAL A 227 -4.72 -24.45 -11.96
C VAL A 227 -3.63 -25.24 -12.69
N PRO A 228 -3.94 -26.30 -13.47
CA PRO A 228 -2.92 -27.16 -14.08
C PRO A 228 -1.95 -26.42 -15.00
N PHE A 229 -2.44 -25.35 -15.66
CA PHE A 229 -1.66 -24.47 -16.51
C PHE A 229 -0.47 -23.82 -15.77
N ASN A 230 -0.58 -23.53 -14.47
CA ASN A 230 0.49 -22.87 -13.72
C ASN A 230 1.67 -23.79 -13.38
N HIS A 231 1.60 -25.07 -13.73
CA HIS A 231 2.66 -26.08 -13.58
C HIS A 231 3.27 -26.50 -14.92
N GLY A 232 2.96 -25.78 -16.01
CA GLY A 232 3.48 -26.06 -17.35
C GLY A 232 4.91 -25.56 -17.56
N SER A 233 5.68 -26.32 -18.34
CA SER A 233 6.98 -25.87 -18.86
C SER A 233 6.77 -25.09 -20.16
N TYR A 234 7.48 -23.97 -20.31
CA TYR A 234 7.35 -23.04 -21.45
C TYR A 234 8.69 -22.74 -22.15
N LEU A 235 8.60 -22.30 -23.41
CA LEU A 235 9.71 -21.70 -24.16
C LEU A 235 9.61 -20.17 -24.19
N PHE A 236 10.75 -19.48 -24.13
CA PHE A 236 10.82 -18.02 -24.22
C PHE A 236 10.81 -17.52 -25.68
N ASN A 237 9.77 -16.80 -26.07
CA ASN A 237 9.69 -16.06 -27.32
C ASN A 237 9.98 -14.56 -27.11
N PHE A 238 11.05 -14.05 -27.75
CA PHE A 238 11.43 -12.63 -27.77
C PHE A 238 11.12 -11.94 -29.13
N GLY A 239 10.20 -12.51 -29.92
CA GLY A 239 9.78 -11.99 -31.23
C GLY A 239 10.21 -12.80 -32.45
N ALA A 240 10.42 -14.11 -32.28
CA ALA A 240 10.72 -15.04 -33.38
C ALA A 240 9.53 -15.95 -33.76
N LEU A 241 8.46 -15.95 -32.97
CA LEU A 241 7.19 -16.63 -33.26
C LEU A 241 6.30 -15.78 -34.19
N THR A 242 6.14 -16.20 -35.44
CA THR A 242 5.40 -15.48 -36.51
C THR A 242 4.47 -16.45 -37.25
N GLU A 243 3.62 -15.96 -38.17
CA GLU A 243 2.76 -16.85 -38.98
C GLU A 243 3.55 -17.81 -39.88
N ALA A 244 4.79 -17.47 -40.23
CA ALA A 244 5.69 -18.31 -41.00
C ALA A 244 6.39 -19.37 -40.12
N THR A 245 6.81 -19.00 -38.90
CA THR A 245 7.63 -19.85 -38.03
C THR A 245 6.83 -20.67 -37.00
N VAL A 246 5.53 -20.42 -36.81
CA VAL A 246 4.74 -21.07 -35.74
C VAL A 246 4.70 -22.61 -35.83
N GLU A 247 4.80 -23.22 -37.02
CA GLU A 247 4.91 -24.69 -37.13
C GLU A 247 6.25 -25.22 -36.60
N GLU A 248 7.34 -24.47 -36.77
CA GLU A 248 8.66 -24.78 -36.20
C GLU A 248 8.61 -24.70 -34.67
N TRP A 249 7.90 -23.69 -34.13
CA TRP A 249 7.66 -23.56 -32.69
C TRP A 249 6.77 -24.69 -32.14
N ILE A 250 5.73 -25.10 -32.86
CA ILE A 250 4.90 -26.26 -32.50
C ILE A 250 5.74 -27.56 -32.50
N GLY A 251 6.60 -27.75 -33.50
CA GLY A 251 7.53 -28.86 -33.59
C GLY A 251 8.54 -28.87 -32.44
N ALA A 252 9.20 -27.73 -32.18
CA ALA A 252 10.14 -27.57 -31.08
C ALA A 252 9.49 -27.83 -29.71
N ALA A 253 8.27 -27.32 -29.50
CA ALA A 253 7.52 -27.52 -28.27
C ALA A 253 7.23 -29.01 -28.01
N ARG A 254 6.72 -29.71 -29.03
CA ARG A 254 6.47 -31.16 -28.96
C ARG A 254 7.74 -31.97 -28.71
N ASN A 255 8.84 -31.65 -29.40
CA ASN A 255 10.12 -32.34 -29.25
C ASN A 255 10.76 -32.16 -27.86
N LEU A 256 10.46 -31.05 -27.18
CA LEU A 256 10.97 -30.74 -25.84
C LEU A 256 9.98 -31.11 -24.71
N GLY A 257 8.79 -31.62 -25.05
CA GLY A 257 7.75 -31.97 -24.06
C GLY A 257 7.16 -30.77 -23.31
N VAL A 258 7.35 -29.54 -23.82
CA VAL A 258 6.79 -28.32 -23.23
C VAL A 258 5.36 -28.10 -23.73
N THR A 259 4.52 -27.53 -22.89
CA THR A 259 3.08 -27.32 -23.19
C THR A 259 2.74 -25.86 -23.42
N GLN A 260 3.72 -24.95 -23.39
CA GLN A 260 3.50 -23.50 -23.37
C GLN A 260 4.61 -22.71 -24.09
N ILE A 261 4.29 -21.47 -24.47
CA ILE A 261 5.25 -20.45 -24.89
C ILE A 261 4.97 -19.18 -24.07
N ASP A 262 5.99 -18.61 -23.43
CA ASP A 262 5.92 -17.28 -22.82
C ASP A 262 6.50 -16.22 -23.76
N ASN A 263 5.83 -15.08 -23.86
CA ASN A 263 5.99 -14.12 -24.93
C ASN A 263 6.41 -12.76 -24.34
N HIS A 264 7.70 -12.45 -24.47
CA HIS A 264 8.37 -11.34 -23.79
C HIS A 264 8.63 -10.15 -24.73
N GLY A 265 8.05 -9.00 -24.41
CA GLY A 265 8.28 -7.74 -25.13
C GLY A 265 9.54 -7.00 -24.71
N GLY A 266 9.54 -5.68 -24.91
CA GLY A 266 10.66 -4.80 -24.57
C GLY A 266 11.76 -4.76 -25.64
N SER A 267 11.52 -5.41 -26.77
CA SER A 267 12.42 -5.46 -27.92
C SER A 267 11.70 -4.95 -29.16
N PRO A 268 12.36 -4.18 -30.04
CA PRO A 268 11.81 -3.83 -31.36
C PRO A 268 11.52 -5.07 -32.23
N ALA A 269 12.01 -6.25 -31.83
CA ALA A 269 11.70 -7.52 -32.46
C ALA A 269 10.28 -8.05 -32.17
N PHE A 270 9.55 -7.54 -31.16
CA PHE A 270 8.20 -8.00 -30.79
C PHE A 270 7.21 -6.87 -30.46
N PHE A 271 7.00 -6.54 -29.18
CA PHE A 271 6.16 -5.43 -28.74
C PHE A 271 6.89 -4.48 -27.79
N ARG A 272 6.49 -3.21 -27.84
CA ARG A 272 7.02 -2.12 -27.02
C ARG A 272 6.39 -2.06 -25.63
N PHE A 273 7.20 -1.82 -24.59
CA PHE A 273 6.72 -1.71 -23.21
C PHE A 273 5.87 -0.44 -22.98
N GLY A 274 4.92 -0.55 -22.04
CA GLY A 274 3.90 0.45 -21.75
C GLY A 274 2.71 0.41 -22.69
N ASP A 275 2.90 0.69 -23.99
CA ASP A 275 1.80 0.82 -24.95
C ASP A 275 1.46 -0.43 -25.79
N PHE A 276 2.24 -1.51 -25.64
CA PHE A 276 2.02 -2.80 -26.31
C PHE A 276 1.93 -2.68 -27.84
N ALA A 277 2.63 -1.71 -28.43
CA ALA A 277 2.73 -1.58 -29.87
C ALA A 277 3.58 -2.72 -30.47
N LEU A 278 2.97 -3.58 -31.29
CA LEU A 278 3.65 -4.64 -32.04
C LEU A 278 4.46 -4.08 -33.22
N ASN A 279 5.60 -4.72 -33.52
CA ASN A 279 6.33 -4.53 -34.77
C ASN A 279 5.45 -4.89 -35.98
N ARG A 280 5.17 -3.91 -36.84
CA ARG A 280 4.26 -4.05 -38.00
C ARG A 280 4.90 -4.72 -39.23
N GLU A 281 6.20 -4.96 -39.24
CA GLU A 281 6.88 -5.71 -40.29
C GLU A 281 6.65 -7.23 -40.10
N LYS A 282 6.60 -7.67 -38.84
CA LYS A 282 6.36 -9.08 -38.46
C LYS A 282 4.89 -9.42 -38.17
N TRP A 283 4.14 -8.47 -37.63
CA TRP A 283 2.70 -8.59 -37.38
C TRP A 283 1.96 -7.43 -38.07
N PRO A 284 1.72 -7.48 -39.39
CA PRO A 284 1.18 -6.35 -40.15
C PRO A 284 -0.20 -5.90 -39.67
N GLU A 285 -1.12 -6.81 -39.42
CA GLU A 285 -2.43 -6.47 -38.79
C GLU A 285 -2.30 -6.32 -37.26
N GLY A 286 -1.14 -6.64 -36.69
CA GLY A 286 -0.83 -6.51 -35.27
C GLY A 286 -1.48 -7.61 -34.46
N TRP A 287 -2.38 -7.23 -33.55
CA TRP A 287 -3.03 -8.17 -32.63
C TRP A 287 -3.94 -9.19 -33.33
N GLU A 288 -4.41 -8.92 -34.56
CA GLU A 288 -5.14 -9.91 -35.36
C GLU A 288 -4.20 -11.01 -35.90
N THR A 289 -3.05 -10.63 -36.47
CA THR A 289 -1.98 -11.57 -36.85
C THR A 289 -1.55 -12.40 -35.64
N TYR A 290 -1.33 -11.77 -34.49
CA TYR A 290 -0.96 -12.48 -33.26
C TYR A 290 -2.06 -13.43 -32.77
N ARG A 291 -3.34 -13.06 -32.87
CA ARG A 291 -4.47 -13.93 -32.49
C ARG A 291 -4.58 -15.18 -33.37
N ARG A 292 -4.19 -15.12 -34.65
CA ARG A 292 -4.12 -16.29 -35.54
C ARG A 292 -2.98 -17.24 -35.17
N ILE A 293 -1.82 -16.69 -34.78
CA ILE A 293 -0.69 -17.46 -34.22
C ILE A 293 -1.12 -18.18 -32.92
N VAL A 294 -1.69 -17.45 -31.97
CA VAL A 294 -2.17 -18.02 -30.69
C VAL A 294 -3.21 -19.10 -30.91
N ARG A 295 -4.09 -18.95 -31.91
CA ARG A 295 -5.04 -20.02 -32.29
C ARG A 295 -4.32 -21.29 -32.73
N ARG A 296 -3.33 -21.20 -33.65
CA ARG A 296 -2.54 -22.36 -34.11
C ARG A 296 -1.79 -23.06 -32.96
N LEU A 297 -1.32 -22.31 -31.96
CA LEU A 297 -0.78 -22.89 -30.74
C LEU A 297 -1.84 -23.66 -29.94
N HIS A 298 -3.00 -23.07 -29.67
CA HIS A 298 -4.10 -23.72 -28.94
C HIS A 298 -4.63 -24.96 -29.68
N ASP A 299 -4.78 -24.89 -31.02
CA ASP A 299 -5.17 -26.02 -31.88
C ASP A 299 -4.13 -27.16 -31.83
N ALA A 300 -2.86 -26.84 -31.55
CA ALA A 300 -1.78 -27.80 -31.36
C ALA A 300 -1.62 -28.28 -29.89
N GLY A 301 -2.45 -27.81 -28.96
CA GLY A 301 -2.41 -28.13 -27.53
C GLY A 301 -1.41 -27.31 -26.69
N ILE A 302 -0.88 -26.21 -27.24
CA ILE A 302 0.17 -25.38 -26.64
C ILE A 302 -0.41 -24.06 -26.14
N GLY A 303 -0.22 -23.75 -24.86
CA GLY A 303 -0.67 -22.49 -24.24
C GLY A 303 0.20 -21.28 -24.59
N SER A 304 -0.40 -20.09 -24.65
CA SER A 304 0.31 -18.82 -24.82
C SER A 304 0.23 -17.98 -23.55
N ILE A 305 1.38 -17.73 -22.91
CA ILE A 305 1.55 -16.74 -21.82
C ILE A 305 1.99 -15.42 -22.45
N PHE A 306 1.60 -14.28 -21.87
CA PHE A 306 1.95 -12.94 -22.37
C PHE A 306 2.61 -12.09 -21.28
N HIS A 307 3.94 -12.00 -21.32
CA HIS A 307 4.74 -11.37 -20.26
C HIS A 307 4.76 -9.83 -20.42
N THR A 308 3.79 -9.16 -19.81
CA THR A 308 3.54 -7.72 -20.04
C THR A 308 4.65 -6.79 -19.55
N TYR A 309 5.35 -7.14 -18.46
CA TYR A 309 6.25 -6.26 -17.72
C TYR A 309 5.67 -4.85 -17.48
N ALA A 310 4.45 -4.77 -16.95
CA ALA A 310 3.67 -3.52 -16.83
C ALA A 310 4.31 -2.40 -15.97
N PHE A 311 5.48 -2.63 -15.37
CA PHE A 311 6.30 -1.64 -14.66
C PHE A 311 7.41 -1.02 -15.54
N PHE A 312 7.67 -1.54 -16.73
CA PHE A 312 8.54 -0.90 -17.73
C PHE A 312 7.72 -0.06 -18.71
N ILE A 313 8.27 1.11 -19.06
CA ILE A 313 7.73 2.04 -20.06
C ILE A 313 8.84 2.31 -21.07
N ASP A 314 8.57 2.13 -22.36
CA ASP A 314 9.52 2.49 -23.41
C ASP A 314 9.54 4.01 -23.64
N LYS A 315 10.73 4.56 -23.89
CA LYS A 315 10.97 6.00 -24.14
C LYS A 315 10.29 6.52 -25.42
N GLN A 316 9.94 5.64 -26.35
CA GLN A 316 9.16 5.94 -27.55
C GLN A 316 7.67 5.65 -27.39
N SER A 317 7.22 5.14 -26.23
CA SER A 317 5.81 4.87 -25.99
C SER A 317 5.01 6.17 -25.81
N ARG A 318 3.69 6.09 -26.04
CA ARG A 318 2.76 7.23 -25.91
C ARG A 318 2.69 7.87 -24.52
N TYR A 319 3.31 7.26 -23.50
CA TYR A 319 3.37 7.79 -22.13
C TYR A 319 4.66 8.56 -21.84
N ALA A 320 5.64 8.55 -22.76
CA ALA A 320 6.93 9.22 -22.59
C ALA A 320 7.19 10.30 -23.65
N THR A 321 6.53 10.25 -24.81
CA THR A 321 6.78 11.16 -25.93
C THR A 321 5.53 11.33 -26.82
N PRO A 322 5.28 12.51 -27.43
CA PRO A 322 6.06 13.76 -27.34
C PRO A 322 5.75 14.60 -26.10
N VAL A 323 4.80 14.17 -25.27
CA VAL A 323 4.53 14.72 -23.93
C VAL A 323 4.59 13.55 -22.95
N PRO A 324 5.40 13.61 -21.89
CA PRO A 324 5.42 12.58 -20.86
C PRO A 324 4.12 12.63 -20.03
N ASP A 325 3.65 11.47 -19.59
CA ASP A 325 2.53 11.41 -18.65
C ASP A 325 3.02 11.89 -17.27
N GLY A 326 2.38 12.92 -16.70
CA GLY A 326 2.72 13.47 -15.38
C GLY A 326 2.65 12.46 -14.22
N ARG A 327 2.16 11.24 -14.47
CA ARG A 327 2.12 10.11 -13.52
C ARG A 327 3.29 9.13 -13.68
N LEU A 328 4.22 9.34 -14.63
CA LEU A 328 5.48 8.59 -14.69
C LEU A 328 6.23 8.73 -13.36
N ASP A 329 6.41 7.61 -12.66
CA ASP A 329 6.95 7.62 -11.30
C ASP A 329 8.47 7.87 -11.25
N ALA A 330 8.92 8.48 -10.17
CA ALA A 330 10.31 8.90 -9.99
C ALA A 330 10.83 8.47 -8.61
N PHE A 331 11.90 7.66 -8.60
CA PHE A 331 12.54 7.18 -7.37
C PHE A 331 13.33 8.28 -6.61
N ARG A 332 13.45 9.48 -7.19
CA ARG A 332 14.06 10.66 -6.57
C ARG A 332 13.43 11.93 -7.15
N THR A 333 13.08 12.87 -6.28
CA THR A 333 12.74 14.26 -6.63
C THR A 333 13.93 15.17 -6.29
N LEU A 334 14.10 16.25 -7.05
CA LEU A 334 15.18 17.23 -6.91
C LEU A 334 14.60 18.63 -7.09
N THR A 335 15.19 19.64 -6.45
CA THR A 335 14.70 21.03 -6.43
C THR A 335 15.63 21.91 -7.27
N LEU A 336 15.10 22.70 -8.21
CA LEU A 336 15.90 23.66 -8.97
C LEU A 336 16.33 24.83 -8.07
N ALA A 337 17.64 25.04 -7.92
CA ALA A 337 18.17 26.16 -7.13
C ALA A 337 17.98 27.53 -7.81
N ALA A 338 17.90 27.54 -9.14
CA ALA A 338 17.67 28.69 -10.00
C ALA A 338 16.85 28.29 -11.24
N PRO A 339 16.17 29.22 -11.93
CA PRO A 339 15.41 28.91 -13.14
C PRO A 339 16.31 28.38 -14.28
N ALA A 340 15.80 27.42 -15.04
CA ALA A 340 16.49 26.83 -16.18
C ALA A 340 15.88 27.31 -17.50
N ALA A 341 16.64 28.03 -18.32
CA ALA A 341 16.24 28.40 -19.68
C ALA A 341 16.06 27.15 -20.58
N ALA A 342 15.29 27.24 -21.67
CA ALA A 342 14.96 26.08 -22.51
C ALA A 342 16.17 25.45 -23.24
N ASP A 343 17.25 26.20 -23.40
CA ASP A 343 18.51 25.81 -24.03
C ASP A 343 19.64 25.51 -23.02
N ALA A 344 19.36 25.60 -21.71
CA ALA A 344 20.34 25.45 -20.65
C ALA A 344 21.10 24.11 -20.73
N ARG A 345 22.43 24.18 -20.61
CA ARG A 345 23.38 23.06 -20.71
C ARG A 345 23.77 22.43 -19.38
N GLU A 346 23.47 23.14 -18.30
CA GLU A 346 23.55 22.68 -16.91
C GLU A 346 22.30 23.14 -16.17
N ILE A 347 21.93 22.44 -15.09
CA ILE A 347 21.02 22.93 -14.06
C ILE A 347 21.69 22.84 -12.70
N GLU A 348 21.37 23.79 -11.81
CA GLU A 348 21.83 23.83 -10.43
C GLU A 348 20.70 23.41 -9.48
N LEU A 349 21.03 22.58 -8.51
CA LEU A 349 20.09 21.91 -7.61
C LEU A 349 20.28 22.38 -6.17
N ALA A 350 19.18 22.40 -5.40
CA ALA A 350 19.20 22.93 -4.04
C ALA A 350 19.72 21.90 -3.00
N GLU A 351 19.73 20.61 -3.33
CA GLU A 351 20.14 19.53 -2.42
C GLU A 351 21.32 18.68 -2.92
N PRO A 352 22.08 18.03 -2.02
CA PRO A 352 23.23 17.20 -2.41
C PRO A 352 22.84 15.97 -3.24
N VAL A 353 23.34 15.89 -4.47
CA VAL A 353 23.14 14.79 -5.45
C VAL A 353 23.85 13.46 -5.10
N LYS A 354 24.09 13.19 -3.81
CA LYS A 354 24.86 12.02 -3.36
C LYS A 354 24.25 10.72 -3.90
N GLY A 355 25.11 9.88 -4.48
CA GLY A 355 24.73 8.59 -5.06
C GLY A 355 24.06 8.66 -6.44
N MET A 356 23.84 9.86 -7.01
CA MET A 356 23.55 9.97 -8.45
C MET A 356 24.81 9.73 -9.26
N SER A 357 24.69 9.04 -10.39
CA SER A 357 25.76 8.86 -11.36
C SER A 357 25.21 8.88 -12.79
N THR A 358 26.05 8.62 -13.79
CA THR A 358 25.62 8.37 -15.18
C THR A 358 25.61 6.89 -15.56
N ILE A 359 25.93 5.99 -14.62
CA ILE A 359 25.87 4.54 -14.84
C ILE A 359 24.40 4.11 -14.79
N THR A 360 23.94 3.43 -15.83
CA THR A 360 22.57 2.90 -15.93
C THR A 360 22.58 1.50 -16.52
N GLY A 361 21.77 0.60 -15.96
CA GLY A 361 21.66 -0.79 -16.37
C GLY A 361 20.49 -1.46 -15.67
N PHE A 362 20.19 -2.71 -16.03
CA PHE A 362 19.01 -3.44 -15.52
C PHE A 362 18.99 -3.62 -13.99
N PHE A 363 20.16 -3.62 -13.34
CA PHE A 363 20.31 -3.76 -11.89
C PHE A 363 20.74 -2.45 -11.20
N GLU A 364 20.82 -1.33 -11.93
CA GLU A 364 21.27 -0.04 -11.40
C GLU A 364 20.07 0.78 -10.91
N HIS A 365 20.04 1.13 -9.62
CA HIS A 365 19.03 2.01 -9.03
C HIS A 365 19.34 3.50 -9.32
N ASN A 366 19.58 3.82 -10.59
CA ASN A 366 20.02 5.14 -11.06
C ASN A 366 19.50 5.42 -12.48
N SER A 367 19.29 6.69 -12.81
CA SER A 367 18.78 7.14 -14.11
C SER A 367 19.46 8.45 -14.52
N VAL A 368 19.77 8.59 -15.81
CA VAL A 368 20.18 9.86 -16.43
C VAL A 368 19.01 10.70 -16.93
N VAL A 369 17.77 10.18 -16.86
CA VAL A 369 16.55 10.87 -17.31
C VAL A 369 15.94 11.66 -16.17
N LEU A 370 15.64 12.93 -16.43
CA LEU A 370 14.85 13.83 -15.58
C LEU A 370 13.50 14.11 -16.25
N HIS A 371 12.48 14.38 -15.44
CA HIS A 371 11.11 14.70 -15.85
C HIS A 371 10.70 16.02 -15.19
N ALA A 372 10.36 17.02 -16.00
CA ALA A 372 10.03 18.37 -15.53
C ALA A 372 8.89 18.94 -16.40
N GLY A 373 7.66 18.94 -15.87
CA GLY A 373 6.46 19.24 -16.66
C GLY A 373 6.40 18.37 -17.92
N ASP A 374 6.05 18.96 -19.05
CA ASP A 374 5.93 18.28 -20.35
C ASP A 374 7.30 17.96 -21.01
N GLU A 375 8.42 18.10 -20.30
CA GLU A 375 9.77 17.81 -20.81
C GLU A 375 10.42 16.59 -20.11
N LEU A 376 10.98 15.70 -20.93
CA LEU A 376 12.04 14.78 -20.50
C LEU A 376 13.39 15.36 -20.95
N MET A 377 14.41 15.26 -20.10
CA MET A 377 15.79 15.66 -20.43
C MET A 377 16.80 14.65 -19.89
N THR A 378 18.02 14.64 -20.42
CA THR A 378 19.10 13.78 -19.88
C THR A 378 20.37 14.54 -19.55
N PHE A 379 21.06 14.15 -18.47
CA PHE A 379 22.38 14.69 -18.11
C PHE A 379 23.51 13.70 -18.41
N ALA A 380 24.73 14.24 -18.59
CA ALA A 380 25.96 13.49 -18.85
C ALA A 380 27.06 13.70 -17.78
N THR A 381 26.88 14.64 -16.84
CA THR A 381 27.77 14.83 -15.69
C THR A 381 26.98 15.15 -14.41
N VAL A 382 27.59 14.84 -13.25
CA VAL A 382 27.03 15.10 -11.91
C VAL A 382 28.11 15.71 -11.02
N ALA A 383 27.90 16.94 -10.54
CA ALA A 383 28.81 17.59 -9.60
C ALA A 383 28.49 17.15 -8.15
N GLN A 384 29.32 16.28 -7.59
CA GLN A 384 29.16 15.73 -6.23
C GLN A 384 29.49 16.73 -5.09
N ALA A 385 29.97 17.93 -5.44
CA ALA A 385 30.32 19.02 -4.52
C ALA A 385 29.50 20.28 -4.88
N PRO A 386 29.26 21.20 -3.93
CA PRO A 386 28.53 22.44 -4.22
C PRO A 386 29.33 23.38 -5.16
N PRO A 387 28.67 24.11 -6.07
CA PRO A 387 27.24 24.06 -6.37
C PRO A 387 26.85 22.73 -7.04
N TRP A 388 25.80 22.08 -6.52
CA TRP A 388 25.37 20.77 -7.02
C TRP A 388 24.70 20.95 -8.38
N ARG A 389 25.24 20.28 -9.40
CA ARG A 389 24.85 20.50 -10.80
C ARG A 389 24.72 19.20 -11.57
N LEU A 390 23.78 19.20 -12.51
CA LEU A 390 23.67 18.18 -13.57
C LEU A 390 24.01 18.86 -14.89
N GLY A 391 25.05 18.37 -15.57
CA GLY A 391 25.62 19.01 -16.75
C GLY A 391 25.61 18.14 -17.99
N GLY A 392 25.95 18.74 -19.13
CA GLY A 392 25.87 18.09 -20.44
C GLY A 392 24.43 17.75 -20.83
N LEU A 393 23.50 18.70 -20.61
CA LEU A 393 22.08 18.46 -20.80
C LEU A 393 21.66 18.32 -22.27
N THR A 394 20.98 17.19 -22.55
CA THR A 394 20.13 17.02 -23.73
C THR A 394 18.71 17.40 -23.35
N ARG A 395 18.28 18.57 -23.81
CA ARG A 395 16.93 19.13 -23.62
C ARG A 395 15.97 18.56 -24.66
N GLY A 396 14.69 18.39 -24.31
CA GLY A 396 13.70 17.76 -25.20
C GLY A 396 14.05 16.31 -25.57
N ALA A 397 14.57 15.55 -24.61
CA ALA A 397 14.96 14.16 -24.83
C ALA A 397 13.77 13.31 -25.29
N PHE A 398 14.06 12.30 -26.10
CA PHE A 398 13.10 11.34 -26.67
C PHE A 398 11.99 11.98 -27.54
N GLY A 399 12.15 13.23 -27.98
CA GLY A 399 11.18 13.95 -28.80
C GLY A 399 10.20 14.83 -28.01
N THR A 400 10.44 15.02 -26.71
CA THR A 400 9.70 15.99 -25.89
C THR A 400 10.14 17.44 -26.20
N ARG A 401 9.35 18.43 -25.79
CA ARG A 401 9.63 19.84 -26.11
C ARG A 401 10.48 20.51 -25.02
N PRO A 402 11.62 21.14 -25.36
CA PRO A 402 12.37 21.97 -24.42
C PRO A 402 11.53 23.14 -23.88
N ALA A 403 11.50 23.30 -22.56
CA ALA A 403 10.76 24.36 -21.87
C ALA A 403 11.66 25.15 -20.89
N ALA A 404 11.23 26.36 -20.54
CA ALA A 404 11.86 27.10 -19.44
C ALA A 404 11.21 26.66 -18.12
N HIS A 405 12.03 26.24 -17.15
CA HIS A 405 11.56 25.75 -15.85
C HIS A 405 11.87 26.79 -14.76
N ALA A 406 10.91 27.04 -13.88
CA ALA A 406 11.08 27.98 -12.77
C ALA A 406 12.02 27.40 -11.68
N LYS A 407 12.46 28.27 -10.76
CA LYS A 407 13.04 27.82 -9.49
C LYS A 407 11.93 27.20 -8.63
N GLY A 408 12.15 25.99 -8.10
CA GLY A 408 11.20 25.26 -7.27
C GLY A 408 11.45 23.76 -7.29
#